data_AF-A0A1A3E9Q7-F1
#
_entry.id   AF-A0A1A3E9Q7-F1
#
_cell.length_a   1.000
_cell.length_b   1.000
_cell.length_c   1.000
_cell.angle_alpha   90.00
_cell.angle_beta   90.00
_cell.angle_gamma   90.00
#
_symmetry.space_group_name_H-M   'P 1'
#
loop_
_entity.id
_entity.type
_entity.pdbx_description
1 polymer ?
#
loop_
_entity_poly.entity_id
_entity_poly.type
_entity_poly.pdbx_seq_one_letter_code
_entity_poly.pdbx_strand_id
1 'polypeptide(L)'
;MSANTMSRADRRDGLLRFAMCADAVISGFFGVAGLTGWIAEFIGAPEVFEYGVPAFFVGYGVIVLGLARLPSVRRAGMGVVVANMLYTVGAAALVLADVFPFTAAGRSFTMATAAYTLLFATLQYFGWRRSTTPIRRTGLVSGGLSCL
;
A
#
# COMPACT_ATOMS: atom_id res chain seq x y z
N MET A 1 -10.14 9.00 -34.55
CA MET A 1 -9.22 7.91 -34.17
C MET A 1 -8.09 8.52 -33.35
N SER A 2 -8.26 8.62 -32.02
CA SER A 2 -7.35 9.34 -31.12
C SER A 2 -6.54 8.31 -30.32
N ALA A 3 -5.41 7.90 -30.87
CA ALA A 3 -4.54 6.89 -30.29
C ALA A 3 -3.37 7.54 -29.52
N ASN A 4 -3.23 7.14 -28.25
CA ASN A 4 -1.98 7.13 -27.47
C ASN A 4 -1.39 8.42 -26.89
N THR A 5 -2.20 9.34 -26.37
CA THR A 5 -1.74 10.37 -25.41
C THR A 5 -2.16 10.07 -23.97
N MET A 6 -2.13 8.80 -23.54
CA MET A 6 -2.02 8.50 -22.10
C MET A 6 -0.67 9.04 -21.63
N SER A 7 -0.70 10.20 -20.97
CA SER A 7 0.49 10.97 -20.66
C SER A 7 1.49 10.07 -19.91
N ARG A 8 2.78 10.21 -20.20
CA ARG A 8 3.83 9.47 -19.48
C ARG A 8 3.86 9.79 -17.97
N ALA A 9 3.12 10.83 -17.54
CA ALA A 9 2.84 11.15 -16.16
C ALA A 9 1.78 10.21 -15.55
N ASP A 10 0.67 9.92 -16.25
CA ASP A 10 -0.33 8.91 -15.83
C ASP A 10 0.31 7.54 -15.64
N ARG A 11 1.22 7.17 -16.53
CA ARG A 11 1.95 5.89 -16.47
C ARG A 11 2.97 5.81 -15.34
N ARG A 12 3.49 6.95 -14.87
CA ARG A 12 4.48 7.04 -13.78
C ARG A 12 3.85 6.84 -12.41
N ASP A 13 2.65 7.37 -12.22
CA ASP A 13 1.87 7.14 -11.01
C ASP A 13 1.14 5.79 -11.04
N GLY A 14 1.00 5.17 -12.21
CA GLY A 14 0.26 3.91 -12.41
C GLY A 14 0.69 2.78 -11.48
N LEU A 15 1.99 2.54 -11.28
CA LEU A 15 2.47 1.50 -10.35
C LEU A 15 2.14 1.83 -8.89
N LEU A 16 2.34 3.08 -8.48
CA LEU A 16 2.04 3.52 -7.12
C LEU A 16 0.54 3.43 -6.84
N ARG A 17 -0.30 3.90 -7.77
CA ARG A 17 -1.76 3.78 -7.70
C ARG A 17 -2.20 2.33 -7.62
N PHE A 18 -1.65 1.47 -8.49
CA PHE A 18 -1.96 0.04 -8.49
C PHE A 18 -1.60 -0.60 -7.16
N ALA A 19 -0.38 -0.36 -6.66
CA ALA A 19 0.08 -0.91 -5.38
C ALA A 19 -0.78 -0.42 -4.20
N MET A 20 -1.18 0.85 -4.19
CA MET A 20 -2.11 1.39 -3.19
C MET A 20 -3.50 0.74 -3.28
N CYS A 21 -4.06 0.59 -4.48
CA CYS A 21 -5.36 -0.06 -4.65
C CYS A 21 -5.33 -1.54 -4.26
N ALA A 22 -4.31 -2.28 -4.68
CA ALA A 22 -4.16 -3.69 -4.37
C ALA A 22 -4.00 -3.92 -2.85
N ASP A 23 -3.14 -3.13 -2.20
CA ASP A 23 -3.00 -3.13 -0.73
C ASP A 23 -4.35 -2.90 -0.05
N ALA A 24 -5.04 -1.83 -0.45
CA ALA A 24 -6.28 -1.42 0.16
C ALA A 24 -7.42 -2.45 0.00
N VAL A 25 -7.53 -3.07 -1.18
CA VAL A 25 -8.54 -4.12 -1.44
C VAL A 25 -8.24 -5.36 -0.62
N ILE A 26 -6.98 -5.82 -0.58
CA ILE A 26 -6.60 -7.01 0.16
C ILE A 26 -6.76 -6.77 1.67
N SER A 27 -6.24 -5.66 2.18
CA SER A 27 -6.40 -5.23 3.57
C SER A 27 -7.87 -5.12 3.97
N GLY A 28 -8.69 -4.43 3.15
CA GLY A 28 -10.12 -4.31 3.39
C GLY A 28 -10.86 -5.65 3.37
N PHE A 29 -10.52 -6.54 2.43
CA PHE A 29 -11.08 -7.90 2.36
C PHE A 29 -10.78 -8.69 3.64
N PHE A 30 -9.52 -8.70 4.10
CA PHE A 30 -9.16 -9.37 5.35
C PHE A 30 -9.78 -8.71 6.58
N GLY A 31 -9.96 -7.39 6.57
CA GLY A 31 -10.70 -6.67 7.61
C GLY A 31 -12.17 -7.11 7.68
N VAL A 32 -12.88 -7.17 6.54
CA VAL A 32 -14.26 -7.65 6.51
C VAL A 32 -14.35 -9.12 6.93
N ALA A 33 -13.47 -9.97 6.41
CA ALA A 33 -13.35 -11.37 6.79
C ALA A 33 -13.09 -11.57 8.29
N GLY A 34 -12.28 -10.71 8.91
CA GLY A 34 -12.06 -10.74 10.35
C GLY A 34 -13.33 -10.42 11.14
N LEU A 35 -14.10 -9.42 10.70
CA LEU A 35 -15.35 -9.02 11.35
C LEU A 35 -16.45 -10.09 11.28
N THR A 36 -16.40 -11.04 10.34
CA THR A 36 -17.37 -12.15 10.29
C THR A 36 -17.05 -13.25 11.29
N GLY A 37 -15.98 -13.12 12.09
CA GLY A 37 -15.52 -14.17 13.01
C GLY A 37 -14.81 -15.31 12.31
N TRP A 38 -14.58 -15.24 10.98
CA TRP A 38 -13.90 -16.31 10.23
C TRP A 38 -12.45 -16.54 10.72
N ILE A 39 -11.88 -15.53 11.37
CA ILE A 39 -10.53 -15.55 11.93
C ILE A 39 -10.53 -15.87 13.44
N ALA A 40 -11.69 -15.78 14.11
CA ALA A 40 -11.82 -15.83 15.57
C ALA A 40 -11.35 -17.17 16.18
N GLU A 41 -11.49 -18.27 15.46
CA GLU A 41 -11.08 -19.60 15.95
C GLU A 41 -9.56 -19.82 15.94
N PHE A 42 -8.76 -19.01 15.23
CA PHE A 42 -7.35 -19.32 14.97
C PHE A 42 -6.33 -18.62 15.86
N ILE A 43 -6.68 -17.52 16.54
CA ILE A 43 -5.65 -16.58 17.02
C ILE A 43 -5.43 -16.63 18.54
N GLY A 44 -6.46 -16.89 19.34
CA GLY A 44 -6.38 -16.82 20.81
C GLY A 44 -5.83 -15.47 21.32
N ALA A 45 -6.02 -14.40 20.52
CA ALA A 45 -5.61 -13.05 20.88
C ALA A 45 -6.63 -12.42 21.85
N PRO A 46 -6.21 -11.40 22.64
CA PRO A 46 -7.12 -10.61 23.45
C PRO A 46 -8.30 -10.07 22.63
N GLU A 47 -9.51 -10.03 23.20
CA GLU A 47 -10.79 -9.65 22.54
C GLU A 47 -10.72 -8.34 21.72
N VAL A 48 -9.84 -7.39 22.11
CA VAL A 48 -9.54 -6.17 21.36
C VAL A 48 -9.06 -6.44 19.92
N PHE A 49 -8.38 -7.56 19.67
CA PHE A 49 -7.91 -7.97 18.35
C PHE A 49 -9.02 -8.58 17.50
N GLU A 50 -10.10 -9.07 18.10
CA GLU A 50 -11.19 -9.75 17.39
C GLU A 50 -11.98 -8.78 16.51
N TYR A 51 -12.20 -7.55 17.00
CA TYR A 51 -12.96 -6.55 16.26
C TYR A 51 -12.16 -5.28 15.95
N GLY A 52 -11.25 -4.88 16.83
CA GLY A 52 -10.49 -3.63 16.67
C GLY A 52 -9.53 -3.67 15.47
N VAL A 53 -8.75 -4.74 15.35
CA VAL A 53 -7.80 -4.90 14.23
C VAL A 53 -8.52 -5.07 12.89
N PRO A 54 -9.55 -5.93 12.76
CA PRO A 54 -10.34 -6.02 11.54
C PRO A 54 -11.01 -4.70 11.14
N ALA A 55 -11.63 -3.98 12.10
CA ALA A 55 -12.22 -2.68 11.84
C ALA A 55 -11.18 -1.64 11.37
N PHE A 56 -9.99 -1.65 11.98
CA PHE A 56 -8.87 -0.83 11.54
C PHE A 56 -8.49 -1.13 10.07
N PHE A 57 -8.39 -2.40 9.67
CA PHE A 57 -8.06 -2.77 8.30
C PHE A 57 -9.14 -2.38 7.28
N VAL A 58 -10.42 -2.48 7.65
CA VAL A 58 -11.51 -1.96 6.83
C VAL A 58 -11.36 -0.44 6.64
N GLY A 59 -11.18 0.30 7.74
CA GLY A 59 -10.99 1.76 7.69
C GLY A 59 -9.77 2.16 6.86
N TYR A 60 -8.64 1.48 7.08
CA TYR A 60 -7.41 1.64 6.30
C TYR A 60 -7.66 1.43 4.81
N GLY A 61 -8.31 0.32 4.42
CA GLY A 61 -8.64 0.03 3.02
C GLY A 61 -9.51 1.11 2.38
N VAL A 62 -10.53 1.61 3.09
CA VAL A 62 -11.38 2.70 2.60
C VAL A 62 -10.57 3.98 2.39
N ILE A 63 -9.75 4.37 3.37
CA ILE A 63 -8.91 5.57 3.30
C ILE A 63 -7.93 5.47 2.13
N VAL A 64 -7.20 4.36 2.00
CA VAL A 64 -6.16 4.18 0.98
C VAL A 64 -6.78 4.11 -0.42
N LEU A 65 -7.94 3.48 -0.60
CA LEU A 65 -8.71 3.55 -1.85
C LEU A 65 -9.11 4.99 -2.20
N GLY A 66 -9.52 5.78 -1.21
CA GLY A 66 -9.78 7.21 -1.39
C GLY A 66 -8.53 7.97 -1.84
N LEU A 67 -7.41 7.74 -1.17
CA LEU A 67 -6.11 8.36 -1.50
C LEU A 67 -5.62 7.97 -2.90
N ALA A 68 -5.85 6.73 -3.34
CA ALA A 68 -5.43 6.25 -4.65
C ALA A 68 -6.18 6.94 -5.81
N ARG A 69 -7.35 7.53 -5.53
CA ARG A 69 -8.17 8.28 -6.49
C ARG A 69 -7.77 9.74 -6.64
N LEU A 70 -6.82 10.24 -5.85
CA LEU A 70 -6.37 11.63 -5.93
C LEU A 70 -5.70 11.93 -7.30
N PRO A 71 -5.79 13.17 -7.81
CA PRO A 71 -5.13 13.59 -9.05
C PRO A 71 -3.61 13.39 -9.04
N SER A 72 -3.00 13.53 -7.86
CA SER A 72 -1.61 13.14 -7.61
C SER A 72 -1.54 12.25 -6.37
N VAL A 73 -1.01 11.04 -6.53
CA VAL A 73 -0.87 10.08 -5.42
C VAL A 73 0.52 10.09 -4.79
N ARG A 74 1.41 10.97 -5.23
CA ARG A 74 2.82 10.95 -4.81
C ARG A 74 3.00 11.18 -3.32
N ARG A 75 2.36 12.22 -2.77
CA ARG A 75 2.42 12.54 -1.33
C ARG A 75 1.67 11.50 -0.50
N ALA A 76 0.44 11.20 -0.92
CA ALA A 76 -0.39 10.21 -0.26
C ALA A 76 0.31 8.84 -0.20
N GLY A 77 0.87 8.37 -1.32
CA GLY A 77 1.57 7.10 -1.41
C GLY A 77 2.78 7.00 -0.49
N MET A 78 3.55 8.08 -0.30
CA MET A 78 4.62 8.09 0.71
C MET A 78 4.05 7.96 2.13
N GLY A 79 2.92 8.61 2.42
CA GLY A 79 2.21 8.43 3.69
C GLY A 79 1.79 6.97 3.92
N VAL A 80 1.27 6.31 2.88
CA VAL A 80 0.88 4.89 2.94
C VAL A 80 2.11 3.98 3.14
N VAL A 81 3.23 4.25 2.47
CA VAL A 81 4.51 3.54 2.70
C VAL A 81 4.91 3.62 4.17
N VAL A 82 4.90 4.83 4.74
CA VAL A 82 5.27 5.04 6.16
C VAL A 82 4.30 4.32 7.09
N ALA A 83 2.99 4.40 6.83
CA ALA A 83 1.98 3.70 7.63
C ALA A 83 2.19 2.18 7.61
N ASN A 84 2.43 1.60 6.43
CA ASN A 84 2.73 0.18 6.30
C ASN A 84 4.02 -0.21 7.02
N MET A 85 5.09 0.60 6.91
CA MET A 85 6.34 0.34 7.65
C MET A 85 6.14 0.40 9.16
N LEU A 86 5.38 1.38 9.67
CA LEU A 86 5.06 1.47 11.10
C LEU A 86 4.25 0.26 11.56
N TYR A 87 3.27 -0.18 10.77
CA TYR A 87 2.51 -1.39 11.06
C TYR A 87 3.42 -2.63 11.06
N THR A 88 4.28 -2.80 10.06
CA THR A 88 5.25 -3.91 10.00
C THR A 88 6.10 -3.96 11.26
N VAL A 89 6.70 -2.84 11.65
CA VAL A 89 7.57 -2.77 12.84
C VAL A 89 6.76 -3.03 14.11
N GLY A 90 5.57 -2.45 14.24
CA GLY A 90 4.69 -2.66 15.38
C GLY A 90 4.27 -4.13 15.53
N ALA A 91 3.80 -4.75 14.45
CA ALA A 91 3.39 -6.16 14.43
C ALA A 91 4.56 -7.09 14.78
N ALA A 92 5.74 -6.88 14.19
CA ALA A 92 6.93 -7.66 14.51
C ALA A 92 7.36 -7.46 15.97
N ALA A 93 7.35 -6.21 16.48
CA ALA A 93 7.71 -5.90 17.86
C ALA A 93 6.76 -6.54 18.87
N LEU A 94 5.44 -6.52 18.62
CA LEU A 94 4.46 -7.18 19.49
C LEU A 94 4.74 -8.67 19.67
N VAL A 95 5.14 -9.36 18.59
CA VAL A 95 5.47 -10.79 18.63
C VAL A 95 6.85 -11.03 19.24
N LEU A 96 7.88 -10.25 18.88
CA LEU A 96 9.25 -10.47 19.33
C LEU A 96 9.49 -10.07 20.79
N ALA A 97 8.72 -9.12 21.31
CA ALA A 97 8.78 -8.70 22.70
C ALA A 97 7.74 -9.41 23.59
N ASP A 98 7.01 -10.40 23.04
CA ASP A 98 5.97 -11.16 23.74
C ASP A 98 4.99 -10.26 24.52
N VAL A 99 4.61 -9.13 23.93
CA VAL A 99 3.78 -8.09 24.58
C VAL A 99 2.41 -8.64 24.95
N PHE A 100 1.90 -9.58 24.15
CA PHE A 100 0.63 -10.27 24.38
C PHE A 100 0.84 -11.80 24.34
N PRO A 101 0.01 -12.57 25.06
CA PRO A 101 0.10 -14.03 25.08
C PRO A 101 -0.48 -14.66 23.81
N PHE A 102 0.10 -14.36 22.65
CA PHE A 102 -0.35 -14.93 21.37
C PHE A 102 -0.13 -16.45 21.32
N THR A 103 -1.11 -17.16 20.75
CA THR A 103 -0.91 -18.58 20.38
C THR A 103 0.17 -18.71 19.29
N ALA A 104 0.66 -19.93 19.04
CA ALA A 104 1.61 -20.16 17.93
C ALA A 104 1.04 -19.72 16.57
N ALA A 105 -0.27 -19.97 16.35
CA ALA A 105 -0.99 -19.54 15.15
C ALA A 105 -1.17 -18.02 15.11
N GLY A 106 -1.47 -17.37 16.25
CA GLY A 106 -1.53 -15.92 16.32
C GLY A 106 -0.20 -15.26 15.98
N ARG A 107 0.92 -15.78 16.52
CA ARG A 107 2.27 -15.28 16.21
C ARG A 107 2.61 -15.42 14.73
N SER A 108 2.33 -16.57 14.11
CA SER A 108 2.61 -16.78 12.68
C SER A 108 1.73 -15.88 11.81
N PHE A 109 0.46 -15.71 12.16
CA PHE A 109 -0.46 -14.81 11.46
C PHE A 109 0.00 -13.35 11.55
N THR A 110 0.33 -12.85 12.74
CA THR A 110 0.84 -11.48 12.93
C THR A 110 2.17 -11.26 12.20
N MET A 111 3.06 -12.24 12.18
CA MET A 111 4.29 -12.15 11.37
C MET A 111 4.00 -12.17 9.87
N ALA A 112 3.00 -12.92 9.43
CA ALA A 112 2.56 -12.91 8.03
C ALA A 112 1.99 -11.55 7.63
N THR A 113 1.20 -10.88 8.49
CA THR A 113 0.73 -9.51 8.21
C THR A 113 1.86 -8.49 8.20
N ALA A 114 2.88 -8.66 9.06
CA ALA A 114 4.09 -7.83 9.03
C ALA A 114 4.84 -8.00 7.69
N ALA A 115 5.07 -9.23 7.24
CA ALA A 115 5.73 -9.50 5.96
C ALA A 115 4.92 -8.98 4.76
N TYR A 116 3.60 -9.14 4.81
CA TYR A 116 2.67 -8.61 3.80
C TYR A 116 2.74 -7.08 3.68
N THR A 117 2.65 -6.37 4.80
CA THR A 117 2.71 -4.89 4.80
C THR A 117 4.07 -4.38 4.35
N LEU A 118 5.16 -5.08 4.68
CA LEU A 118 6.50 -4.76 4.20
C LEU A 118 6.63 -4.93 2.68
N LEU A 119 6.05 -6.00 2.12
CA LEU A 119 5.99 -6.22 0.68
C LEU A 119 5.28 -5.05 -0.02
N PHE A 120 4.10 -4.65 0.47
CA PHE A 120 3.35 -3.53 -0.12
C PHE A 120 4.05 -2.19 0.06
N ALA A 121 4.64 -1.92 1.22
CA ALA A 121 5.47 -0.73 1.43
C ALA A 121 6.62 -0.67 0.40
N THR A 122 7.25 -1.81 0.11
CA THR A 122 8.33 -1.91 -0.88
C THR A 122 7.82 -1.63 -2.30
N LEU A 123 6.69 -2.22 -2.69
CA LEU A 123 6.08 -1.99 -4.02
C LEU A 123 5.66 -0.52 -4.20
N GLN A 124 5.01 0.06 -3.19
CA GLN A 124 4.60 1.46 -3.17
C GLN A 124 5.83 2.38 -3.23
N TYR A 125 6.88 2.07 -2.47
CA TYR A 125 8.12 2.84 -2.49
C TYR A 125 8.82 2.81 -3.86
N PHE A 126 8.87 1.65 -4.52
CA PHE A 126 9.38 1.56 -5.88
C PHE A 126 8.53 2.35 -6.88
N GLY A 127 7.20 2.31 -6.76
CA GLY A 127 6.29 3.16 -7.52
C GLY A 127 6.59 4.65 -7.33
N TRP A 128 6.77 5.07 -6.09
CA TRP A 128 7.12 6.45 -5.74
C TRP A 128 8.48 6.89 -6.28
N ARG A 129 9.51 6.04 -6.20
CA ARG A 129 10.84 6.35 -6.77
C ARG A 129 10.75 6.54 -8.29
N ARG A 130 10.02 5.67 -8.99
CA ARG A 130 9.84 5.73 -10.45
C ARG A 130 9.06 6.97 -10.91
N SER A 131 8.11 7.45 -10.10
CA SER A 131 7.39 8.69 -10.43
C SER A 131 8.24 9.95 -10.28
N THR A 132 9.39 9.86 -9.60
CA THR A 132 10.31 10.99 -9.34
C THR A 132 11.26 11.27 -10.50
N THR A 133 11.68 10.24 -11.24
CA THR A 133 12.74 10.39 -12.25
C THR A 133 12.30 11.35 -13.36
N PRO A 134 12.94 12.52 -13.52
CA PRO A 134 12.65 13.43 -14.62
C PRO A 134 12.98 12.75 -15.94
N ILE A 135 12.11 12.89 -16.94
CA ILE A 135 12.50 12.48 -18.29
C ILE A 135 13.59 13.45 -18.71
N ARG A 136 14.83 12.96 -18.87
CA ARG A 136 15.81 13.67 -19.67
C ARG A 136 15.19 13.76 -21.07
N ARG A 137 14.61 14.92 -21.42
CA ARG A 137 14.38 15.25 -22.82
C ARG A 137 15.78 15.28 -23.41
N THR A 138 16.21 14.18 -24.02
CA THR A 138 17.29 14.24 -24.99
C THR A 138 16.78 15.22 -26.04
N GLY A 139 17.41 16.39 -26.10
CA GLY A 139 16.92 17.52 -26.88
C GLY A 139 16.71 17.11 -28.32
N LEU A 140 15.47 17.21 -28.79
CA LEU A 140 15.22 17.60 -30.17
C LEU A 140 15.37 19.13 -30.22
N VAL A 141 16.62 19.55 -30.31
CA VAL A 141 17.09 20.85 -30.78
C VAL A 141 18.12 20.45 -31.84
N SER A 142 18.14 20.89 -33.10
CA SER A 142 17.37 21.85 -33.89
C SER A 142 17.86 21.64 -35.33
N GLY A 143 16.96 21.69 -36.30
CA GLY A 143 17.27 22.10 -37.67
C GLY A 143 15.94 22.64 -38.20
N GLY A 144 15.64 23.94 -38.13
CA GLY A 144 16.45 25.02 -38.66
C GLY A 144 16.22 25.05 -40.17
N LEU A 145 15.07 25.58 -40.61
CA LEU A 145 14.85 26.08 -41.97
C LEU A 145 13.61 26.97 -42.00
N SER A 146 13.86 28.27 -41.83
CA SER A 146 13.08 29.34 -42.45
C SER A 146 13.46 29.41 -43.93
N CYS A 147 12.45 29.44 -44.80
CA CYS A 147 12.44 29.91 -46.19
C CYS A 147 10.94 30.17 -46.45
N LEU A 148 10.42 31.40 -46.65
CA LEU A 148 10.79 32.39 -47.66
C LEU A 148 11.16 31.74 -48.99
#